data_AF-A0A959V795-F1
#
_entry.id   AF-A0A959V795-F1
#
_cell.length_a   1.000
_cell.length_b   1.000
_cell.length_c   1.000
_cell.angle_alpha   90.00
_cell.angle_beta   90.00
_cell.angle_gamma   90.00
#
_symmetry.space_group_name_H-M   'P 1'
#
loop_
_entity.id
_entity.type
_entity.pdbx_description
1 polymer ?
#
loop_
_entity_poly.entity_id
_entity_poly.type
_entity_poly.pdbx_seq_one_letter_code
_entity_poly.pdbx_strand_id
1 'polypeptide(L)'
;GLNEVPTDHRFATNPERVRNRMALAALLAPAIGSAHRDDLLDQLLRAGVPAGAVRDLAEVMQSPAARAMTLESTIDGQQTRRIRGNAFRIGPL
;
A
#
# COMPACT_ATOMS: atom_id res chain seq x y z
N GLY A 1 -17.55 9.36 10.19
CA GLY A 1 -18.03 9.96 11.44
C GLY A 1 -16.92 10.62 12.21
N LEU A 2 -16.11 11.45 11.55
CA LEU A 2 -15.01 12.23 12.14
C LEU A 2 -15.05 13.63 11.53
N ASN A 3 -16.26 14.18 11.45
CA ASN A 3 -16.55 15.36 10.62
C ASN A 3 -15.96 16.63 11.23
N GLU A 4 -15.68 16.61 12.54
CA GLU A 4 -15.04 17.68 13.30
C GLU A 4 -13.51 17.71 13.15
N VAL A 5 -12.89 16.63 12.69
CA VAL A 5 -11.41 16.52 12.58
C VAL A 5 -10.79 17.58 11.66
N PRO A 6 -11.35 17.90 10.48
CA PRO A 6 -10.82 18.97 9.63
C PRO A 6 -10.86 20.36 10.28
N THR A 7 -11.75 20.59 11.25
CA THR A 7 -11.91 21.88 11.93
C THR A 7 -11.21 21.95 13.29
N ASP A 8 -10.74 20.82 13.83
CA ASP A 8 -9.94 20.80 15.05
C ASP A 8 -8.63 21.57 14.82
N HIS A 9 -8.34 22.56 15.67
CA HIS A 9 -7.13 23.37 15.60
C HIS A 9 -5.84 22.55 15.52
N ARG A 10 -5.82 21.33 16.07
CA ARG A 10 -4.67 20.41 16.02
C ARG A 10 -4.41 19.83 14.62
N PHE A 11 -5.41 19.85 13.73
CA PHE A 11 -5.38 19.16 12.43
C PHE A 11 -5.83 20.01 11.23
N ALA A 12 -6.29 21.24 11.47
CA ALA A 12 -6.85 22.12 10.44
C ALA A 12 -5.86 22.46 9.31
N THR A 13 -4.56 22.59 9.62
CA THR A 13 -3.52 22.89 8.62
C THR A 13 -2.51 21.76 8.51
N ASN A 14 -1.79 21.71 7.39
CA ASN A 14 -0.75 20.68 7.20
C ASN A 14 0.37 20.73 8.26
N PRO A 15 0.94 21.91 8.60
CA PRO A 15 1.90 22.01 9.70
C PRO A 15 1.37 21.47 11.03
N GLU A 16 0.11 21.78 11.37
CA GLU A 16 -0.50 21.27 12.60
C GLU A 16 -0.67 19.76 12.57
N ARG A 17 -1.11 19.18 11.45
CA ARG A 17 -1.17 17.71 11.29
C ARG A 17 0.19 17.04 11.44
N VAL A 18 1.24 17.63 10.88
CA VAL A 18 2.61 17.09 10.99
C VAL A 18 3.11 17.14 12.43
N ARG A 19 2.86 18.25 13.14
CA ARG A 19 3.20 18.42 14.56
C ARG A 19 2.44 17.41 15.43
N ASN A 20 1.15 17.21 15.16
CA ASN A 20 0.26 16.34 15.92
C ASN A 20 0.05 14.96 15.29
N ARG A 21 0.97 14.49 14.42
CA ARG A 21 0.75 13.30 13.58
C ARG A 21 0.40 12.03 14.36
N MET A 22 0.98 11.84 15.54
CA MET A 22 0.71 10.68 16.39
C MET A 22 -0.70 10.74 16.97
N ALA A 23 -1.15 11.93 17.41
CA ALA A 23 -2.51 12.13 17.90
C ALA A 23 -3.53 11.96 16.78
N LEU A 24 -3.24 12.47 15.58
CA LEU A 24 -4.11 12.27 14.41
C LEU A 24 -4.19 10.79 14.03
N ALA A 25 -3.06 10.09 13.99
CA ALA A 25 -3.04 8.65 13.69
C ALA A 25 -3.84 7.84 14.71
N ALA A 26 -3.66 8.11 16.01
CA ALA A 26 -4.42 7.45 17.08
C ALA A 26 -5.93 7.72 16.97
N LEU A 27 -6.33 8.93 16.55
CA LEU A 27 -7.73 9.29 16.35
C LEU A 27 -8.36 8.58 15.14
N LEU A 28 -7.62 8.48 14.02
CA LEU A 28 -8.11 7.84 12.79
C LEU A 28 -8.12 6.31 12.87
N ALA A 29 -7.20 5.71 13.64
CA ALA A 29 -6.97 4.27 13.66
C ALA A 29 -8.22 3.43 13.98
N PRO A 30 -9.07 3.77 14.97
CA PRO A 30 -10.29 2.99 15.23
C PRO A 30 -11.28 3.00 14.06
N ALA A 31 -11.45 4.16 13.40
CA ALA A 31 -12.35 4.29 12.26
C ALA A 31 -11.85 3.49 11.05
N ILE A 32 -10.56 3.60 10.74
CA ILE A 32 -9.90 2.83 9.67
C ILE A 32 -9.96 1.33 9.98
N GLY A 33 -9.64 0.94 11.21
CA GLY A 33 -9.59 -0.46 11.64
C GLY A 33 -10.95 -1.16 11.70
N SER A 34 -12.06 -0.40 11.69
CA SER A 34 -13.40 -0.95 11.62
C SER A 34 -13.87 -1.30 10.20
N ALA A 35 -13.13 -0.87 9.17
CA ALA A 35 -13.48 -1.11 7.77
C ALA A 35 -12.71 -2.31 7.21
N HIS A 36 -13.35 -3.06 6.29
CA HIS A 36 -12.64 -4.06 5.51
C HIS A 36 -11.62 -3.38 4.58
N ARG A 37 -10.41 -3.95 4.48
CA ARG A 37 -9.27 -3.35 3.75
C ARG A 37 -9.62 -2.94 2.33
N ASP A 38 -10.24 -3.86 1.58
CA ASP A 38 -10.49 -3.66 0.15
C ASP A 38 -11.61 -2.63 -0.07
N ASP A 39 -12.66 -2.67 0.76
CA ASP A 39 -13.76 -1.69 0.69
C ASP A 39 -13.27 -0.27 1.03
N LEU A 40 -12.38 -0.17 2.03
CA LEU A 40 -11.78 1.10 2.41
C LEU A 40 -10.86 1.63 1.31
N LEU A 41 -10.02 0.77 0.73
CA LEU A 41 -9.14 1.16 -0.38
C LEU A 41 -9.96 1.72 -1.54
N ASP A 42 -11.02 1.03 -1.93
CA ASP A 42 -11.92 1.44 -3.00
C ASP A 42 -12.62 2.78 -2.70
N GLN A 43 -13.07 2.99 -1.46
CA GLN A 43 -13.66 4.27 -1.04
C GLN A 43 -12.66 5.42 -1.12
N LEU A 44 -11.43 5.21 -0.64
CA LEU A 44 -10.38 6.22 -0.66
C LEU A 44 -9.98 6.58 -2.10
N LEU A 45 -9.80 5.58 -2.97
CA LEU A 45 -9.48 5.80 -4.38
C LEU A 45 -10.60 6.57 -5.11
N ARG A 46 -11.87 6.23 -4.87
CA ARG A 46 -13.01 6.98 -5.43
C ARG A 46 -13.07 8.43 -4.93
N ALA A 47 -12.63 8.67 -3.70
CA ALA A 47 -12.53 10.01 -3.13
C ALA A 47 -11.27 10.78 -3.58
N GLY A 48 -10.43 10.20 -4.44
CA GLY A 48 -9.18 10.83 -4.89
C GLY A 48 -8.07 10.85 -3.83
N VAL A 49 -8.21 10.06 -2.76
CA VAL A 49 -7.23 9.94 -1.68
C VAL A 49 -6.20 8.87 -2.06
N PRO A 50 -4.90 9.19 -2.14
CA PRO A 50 -3.87 8.20 -2.40
C PRO A 50 -3.77 7.18 -1.26
N ALA A 51 -3.99 5.91 -1.57
CA ALA A 51 -3.90 4.81 -0.62
C ALA A 51 -3.42 3.53 -1.32
N GLY A 52 -2.83 2.61 -0.55
CA GLY A 52 -2.39 1.31 -1.03
C GLY A 52 -2.60 0.23 0.03
N ALA A 53 -3.07 -0.93 -0.40
CA ALA A 53 -3.18 -2.10 0.47
C ALA A 53 -1.78 -2.66 0.79
N VAL A 54 -1.54 -2.94 2.07
CA VAL A 54 -0.45 -3.83 2.48
C VAL A 54 -0.86 -5.24 2.07
N ARG A 55 -0.03 -5.86 1.23
CA ARG A 55 -0.25 -7.21 0.69
C ARG A 55 0.66 -8.20 1.38
N ASP A 56 0.14 -9.39 1.66
CA ASP A 56 0.97 -10.51 2.07
C ASP A 56 1.78 -11.09 0.89
N LEU A 57 2.67 -12.04 1.17
CA LEU A 57 3.50 -12.64 0.12
C LEU A 57 2.68 -13.38 -0.93
N ALA A 58 1.60 -14.05 -0.56
CA ALA A 58 0.76 -14.80 -1.50
C ALA A 58 0.02 -13.84 -2.45
N GLU A 59 -0.52 -12.74 -1.93
CA GLU A 59 -1.14 -11.66 -2.71
C GLU A 59 -0.12 -10.99 -3.64
N VAL A 60 1.10 -10.72 -3.15
CA VAL A 60 2.19 -10.17 -3.96
C VAL A 60 2.54 -11.08 -5.12
N MET A 61 2.72 -12.38 -4.88
CA MET A 61 3.09 -13.36 -5.92
C MET A 61 2.00 -13.54 -6.98
N GLN A 62 0.74 -13.23 -6.65
CA GLN A 62 -0.37 -13.23 -7.61
C GLN A 62 -0.45 -11.95 -8.44
N SER A 63 0.27 -10.89 -8.07
CA SER A 63 0.24 -9.62 -8.79
C SER A 63 0.81 -9.73 -10.21
N PRO A 64 0.31 -8.93 -11.18
CA PRO A 64 0.88 -8.89 -12.52
C PRO A 64 2.38 -8.58 -12.54
N ALA A 65 2.84 -7.71 -11.63
CA ALA A 65 4.25 -7.35 -11.51
C ALA A 65 5.12 -8.53 -11.08
N ALA A 66 4.74 -9.26 -10.02
CA ALA A 66 5.49 -10.43 -9.56
C ALA A 66 5.49 -11.55 -10.61
N ARG A 67 4.35 -11.78 -11.29
CA ARG A 67 4.27 -12.72 -12.40
C ARG A 67 5.22 -12.34 -13.55
N ALA A 68 5.27 -11.07 -13.93
CA ALA A 68 6.19 -10.57 -14.97
C ALA A 68 7.67 -10.65 -14.57
N MET A 69 7.97 -10.73 -13.27
CA MET A 69 9.31 -10.89 -12.72
C MET A 69 9.66 -12.35 -12.39
N THR A 70 8.73 -13.29 -12.54
CA THR A 70 8.96 -14.70 -12.23
C THR A 70 9.85 -15.33 -13.30
N LEU A 71 10.89 -16.05 -12.86
CA LEU A 71 11.82 -16.80 -13.67
C LEU A 71 11.69 -18.29 -13.33
N GLU A 72 11.57 -19.11 -14.36
CA GLU A 72 11.54 -20.57 -14.23
C GLU A 72 12.72 -21.15 -15.00
N SER A 73 13.54 -21.96 -14.33
CA SER A 73 14.67 -22.63 -14.97
C SER A 73 15.11 -23.86 -14.18
N THR A 74 15.71 -24.83 -14.87
CA THR A 74 16.44 -25.91 -14.22
C THR A 74 17.83 -25.43 -13.79
N ILE A 75 18.18 -25.60 -12.52
CA ILE A 75 19.53 -25.35 -11.97
C ILE A 75 19.94 -26.63 -11.25
N ASP A 76 21.12 -27.18 -11.58
CA ASP A 76 21.64 -28.41 -10.99
C ASP A 76 20.65 -29.59 -11.03
N GLY A 77 19.91 -29.70 -12.14
CA GLY A 77 18.88 -30.74 -12.34
C GLY A 77 17.57 -30.50 -11.58
N GLN A 78 17.45 -29.43 -10.79
CA GLN A 78 16.24 -29.07 -10.05
C GLN A 78 15.45 -27.98 -10.75
N GLN A 79 14.14 -28.15 -10.87
CA GLN A 79 13.25 -27.10 -11.35
C GLN A 79 13.13 -26.00 -10.30
N THR A 80 13.39 -24.76 -10.70
CA THR A 80 13.32 -23.60 -9.79
C THR A 80 12.36 -22.55 -10.33
N ARG A 81 11.61 -21.92 -9.41
CA ARG A 81 10.82 -20.71 -9.68
C ARG A 81 11.30 -19.61 -8.73
N ARG A 82 11.73 -18.47 -9.27
CA ARG A 82 12.30 -17.36 -8.49
C ARG A 82 11.85 -16.00 -9.01
N ILE A 83 11.92 -14.97 -8.18
CA ILE A 83 11.71 -13.59 -8.61
C ILE A 83 13.05 -12.99 -9.07
N ARG A 84 13.04 -12.28 -10.19
CA ARG A 84 14.21 -11.53 -10.68
C ARG A 84 14.63 -10.46 -9.66
N GLY A 85 15.93 -10.33 -9.39
CA GLY A 85 16.46 -9.30 -8.50
C GLY A 85 16.33 -7.86 -9.03
N ASN A 86 16.36 -7.68 -10.35
CA ASN A 86 16.21 -6.37 -10.99
C ASN A 86 14.79 -6.17 -11.52
N ALA A 87 14.11 -5.10 -11.09
CA ALA A 87 12.75 -4.79 -11.55
C ALA A 87 12.70 -4.08 -12.92
N PHE A 88 13.82 -3.50 -13.36
CA PHE A 88 13.94 -2.79 -14.62
C PHE A 88 14.57 -3.67 -15.71
N ARG A 89 14.33 -3.30 -16.97
CA ARG A 89 15.00 -3.90 -18.12
C ARG A 89 16.16 -2.99 -18.53
N ILE A 90 17.31 -3.57 -18.78
CA ILE A 90 18.43 -2.89 -19.43
C ILE A 90 18.37 -3.30 -20.89
N GLY A 91 18.09 -2.34 -21.77
CA GLY A 91 18.07 -2.52 -23.22
C GLY A 91 18.80 -1.35 -23.88
N PRO A 92 19.15 -1.46 -25.18
CA PRO A 92 19.64 -0.30 -25.93
C PRO A 92 18.58 0.81 -25.88
N LEU A 93 19.07 2.07 -25.87
CA LEU A 93 18.23 3.26 -26.01
C LEU A 93 17.45 3.22 -27.33
#